data_AF-A0A3D0SAI4-F1
#
_entry.id   AF-A0A3D0SAI4-F1
#
_cell.length_a   1.000
_cell.length_b   1.000
_cell.length_c   1.000
_cell.angle_alpha   90.00
_cell.angle_beta   90.00
_cell.angle_gamma   90.00
#
_symmetry.space_group_name_H-M   'P 1'
#
loop_
_entity.id
_entity.type
_entity.pdbx_description
1 polymer ?
#
loop_
_entity_poly.entity_id
_entity_poly.type
_entity_poly.pdbx_seq_one_letter_code
_entity_poly.pdbx_strand_id
1 'polypeptide(L)' 'TPNIDRIAAEGVRFTDYYGEQSCTAGRAAFITGQNPYRTGLTKVGMPGADIGLRAEDPTIATALKSLGYATGQFG' A
#
# COMPACT_ATOMS: atom_id res chain seq x y z
N THR A 1 1.42 5.44 -22.80
CA THR A 1 0.44 4.78 -21.91
C THR A 1 -0.82 5.63 -21.88
N PRO A 2 -1.67 5.59 -22.92
CA PRO A 2 -2.59 6.69 -23.22
C PRO A 2 -3.54 7.07 -22.06
N ASN A 3 -4.05 6.07 -21.34
CA ASN A 3 -4.92 6.32 -20.18
C ASN A 3 -4.18 6.92 -18.98
N ILE A 4 -2.93 6.52 -18.74
CA ILE A 4 -2.08 7.05 -17.65
C ILE A 4 -1.61 8.46 -18.00
N ASP A 5 -1.24 8.69 -19.27
CA ASP A 5 -0.76 9.97 -19.77
C ASP A 5 -1.86 11.06 -19.63
N ARG A 6 -3.13 10.69 -19.87
CA ARG A 6 -4.28 11.57 -19.65
C ARG A 6 -4.46 11.97 -18.19
N ILE A 7 -4.34 11.03 -17.23
CA ILE A 7 -4.42 11.34 -15.78
C ILE A 7 -3.32 12.33 -15.38
N ALA A 8 -2.11 12.19 -15.93
CA ALA A 8 -1.01 13.11 -15.66
C ALA A 8 -1.25 14.51 -16.25
N ALA A 9 -1.89 14.61 -17.43
CA ALA A 9 -2.21 15.87 -18.09
C ALA A 9 -3.38 16.63 -17.43
N GLU A 10 -4.38 15.90 -16.92
CA GLU A 10 -5.57 16.46 -16.27
C GLU A 10 -5.40 16.64 -14.74
N GLY A 11 -4.32 16.10 -14.17
CA GLY A 11 -4.10 16.03 -12.72
C GLY A 11 -2.73 16.53 -12.29
N VAL A 12 -2.15 15.82 -11.31
CA VAL A 12 -0.84 16.14 -10.76
C VAL A 12 0.14 15.03 -11.09
N ARG A 13 1.33 15.40 -11.56
CA ARG A 13 2.46 14.50 -11.75
C ARG A 13 3.54 14.82 -10.72
N PHE A 14 3.80 13.88 -9.83
CA PHE A 14 4.99 13.93 -8.98
C PHE A 14 6.23 13.62 -9.83
N THR A 15 7.21 14.52 -9.83
CA THR A 15 8.53 14.28 -10.43
C THR A 15 9.41 13.41 -9.54
N ASP A 16 9.15 13.48 -8.24
CA ASP A 16 9.90 12.79 -7.20
C ASP A 16 8.89 12.04 -6.31
N TYR A 17 8.84 10.72 -6.47
CA TYR A 17 8.00 9.82 -5.68
C TYR A 17 8.80 8.56 -5.34
N TYR A 18 8.93 8.27 -4.05
CA TYR A 18 9.76 7.17 -3.55
C TYR A 18 8.89 6.03 -3.02
N GLY A 19 9.34 4.81 -3.27
CA GLY A 19 8.71 3.59 -2.75
C GLY A 19 9.77 2.58 -2.32
N GLU A 20 9.33 1.59 -1.54
CA GLU A 20 10.21 0.52 -1.09
C GLU A 20 10.56 -0.46 -2.22
N GLN A 21 11.80 -0.93 -2.24
CA GLN A 21 12.37 -1.85 -3.23
C GLN A 21 11.85 -3.30 -3.21
N SER A 22 10.71 -3.58 -2.55
CA SER A 22 10.14 -4.93 -2.44
C SER A 22 8.62 -4.90 -2.56
N CYS A 23 8.02 -5.91 -3.17
CA CYS A 23 6.56 -6.01 -3.30
C CYS A 23 5.88 -6.03 -1.93
N THR A 24 6.37 -6.85 -0.99
CA THR A 24 5.81 -6.97 0.36
C THR A 24 6.05 -5.69 1.15
N ALA A 25 7.26 -5.12 1.10
CA ALA A 25 7.58 -3.90 1.83
C ALA A 25 6.82 -2.68 1.30
N GLY A 26 6.78 -2.48 -0.02
CA GLY A 26 6.10 -1.37 -0.66
C GLY A 26 4.60 -1.42 -0.46
N ARG A 27 3.98 -2.61 -0.56
CA ARG A 27 2.54 -2.78 -0.30
C ARG A 27 2.21 -2.59 1.18
N ALA A 28 3.03 -3.13 2.08
CA ALA A 28 2.84 -2.91 3.53
C ALA A 28 2.94 -1.42 3.86
N ALA A 29 3.96 -0.72 3.35
CA ALA A 29 4.12 0.71 3.57
C ALA A 29 2.95 1.53 3.01
N PHE A 30 2.54 1.25 1.78
CA PHE A 30 1.44 1.96 1.13
C PHE A 30 0.10 1.77 1.86
N ILE A 31 -0.23 0.54 2.23
CA ILE A 31 -1.53 0.22 2.83
C ILE A 31 -1.61 0.73 4.27
N THR A 32 -0.51 0.64 5.03
CA THR A 32 -0.50 1.01 6.45
C THR A 32 -0.10 2.46 6.72
N GLY A 33 0.55 3.12 5.75
CA GLY A 33 1.16 4.44 5.95
C GLY A 33 2.38 4.40 6.89
N GLN A 34 2.97 3.23 7.14
CA GLN A 34 4.07 3.04 8.08
C GLN A 34 5.35 2.59 7.37
N ASN A 35 6.50 2.88 8.00
CA ASN A 35 7.75 2.29 7.55
C ASN A 35 7.70 0.74 7.78
N PRO A 36 8.12 -0.10 6.80
CA PRO A 36 8.08 -1.56 6.91
C PRO A 36 8.83 -2.13 8.12
N TYR A 37 9.78 -1.42 8.71
CA TYR A 37 10.41 -1.83 9.97
C TYR A 37 9.41 -1.99 11.13
N ARG A 38 8.28 -1.27 11.13
CA ARG A 38 7.25 -1.38 12.17
C ARG A 38 6.43 -2.67 12.07
N THR A 39 6.15 -3.12 10.85
CA THR A 39 5.41 -4.36 10.58
C THR A 39 6.33 -5.58 10.47
N GLY A 40 7.64 -5.36 10.29
CA GLY A 40 8.62 -6.41 10.02
C GLY A 40 8.64 -6.90 8.57
N LEU A 41 7.78 -6.35 7.72
CA LEU A 41 7.58 -6.77 6.33
C LEU A 41 8.61 -6.13 5.37
N THR A 42 9.90 -6.27 5.67
CA THR A 42 11.00 -5.61 4.93
C THR A 42 11.50 -6.38 3.71
N LYS A 43 11.14 -7.66 3.59
CA LYS A 43 11.55 -8.57 2.51
C LYS A 43 10.34 -9.24 1.87
N VAL A 44 10.56 -9.90 0.74
CA VAL A 44 9.50 -10.65 0.04
C VAL A 44 8.97 -11.74 0.98
N GLY A 45 7.68 -11.69 1.25
CA GLY A 45 6.96 -12.71 2.00
C GLY A 45 6.80 -13.98 1.17
N MET A 46 6.95 -15.13 1.83
CA MET A 46 6.72 -16.44 1.21
C MET A 46 5.40 -17.02 1.70
N PRO A 47 4.72 -17.85 0.91
CA PRO A 47 3.56 -18.61 1.38
C PRO A 47 3.89 -19.40 2.65
N GLY A 48 3.04 -19.28 3.67
CA GLY A 48 3.23 -19.95 4.96
C GLY A 48 4.23 -19.29 5.91
N ALA A 49 4.74 -18.09 5.61
CA ALA A 49 5.57 -17.35 6.55
C ALA A 49 4.78 -16.96 7.81
N ASP A 50 5.44 -17.05 8.98
CA ASP A 50 4.84 -16.68 10.27
C ASP A 50 4.62 -15.16 10.42
N ILE A 51 5.33 -14.36 9.61
CA ILE A 51 5.29 -12.90 9.65
C ILE A 51 4.32 -12.37 8.59
N GLY A 52 3.36 -11.54 9.03
CA GLY A 52 2.34 -10.90 8.21
C GLY A 52 1.83 -9.60 8.84
N LEU A 53 0.92 -8.91 8.16
CA LEU A 53 0.14 -7.84 8.78
C LEU A 53 -0.72 -8.42 9.91
N ARG A 54 -0.77 -7.72 11.04
CA ARG A 54 -1.56 -8.10 12.21
C ARG A 54 -2.95 -7.46 12.14
N ALA A 55 -3.90 -7.99 12.91
CA ALA A 55 -5.27 -7.47 12.92
C ALA A 55 -5.35 -6.02 13.44
N GLU A 56 -4.41 -5.64 14.30
CA GLU A 56 -4.25 -4.30 14.86
C GLU A 56 -3.51 -3.31 13.96
N ASP A 57 -2.85 -3.77 12.89
CA ASP A 57 -2.13 -2.87 11.98
C ASP A 57 -3.15 -1.99 11.23
N PRO A 58 -3.04 -0.65 11.31
CA PRO A 58 -3.97 0.22 10.63
C PRO A 58 -3.78 0.09 9.12
N THR A 59 -4.87 0.09 8.37
CA THR A 59 -4.85 0.16 6.91
C THR A 59 -5.69 1.35 6.44
N ILE A 60 -5.39 1.87 5.25
CA ILE A 60 -6.25 2.87 4.60
C ILE A 60 -7.69 2.35 4.44
N ALA A 61 -7.86 1.03 4.21
CA ALA A 61 -9.18 0.40 4.13
C ALA A 61 -9.91 0.46 5.47
N THR A 62 -9.28 0.07 6.59
CA THR A 62 -9.91 0.14 7.91
C THR A 62 -10.23 1.58 8.32
N ALA A 63 -9.36 2.54 7.97
CA ALA A 63 -9.58 3.95 8.23
C ALA A 63 -10.77 4.52 7.44
N LEU A 64 -10.93 4.15 6.16
CA LEU A 64 -12.07 4.61 5.35
C LEU A 64 -13.37 3.87 5.72
N LYS A 65 -13.28 2.58 6.07
CA LYS A 65 -14.44 1.78 6.44
C LYS A 65 -15.09 2.28 7.73
N SER A 66 -14.32 2.77 8.70
CA SER A 66 -14.88 3.39 9.91
C SER A 66 -15.64 4.70 9.63
N LEU A 67 -15.40 5.33 8.48
CA LEU A 67 -16.10 6.51 7.99
C LEU A 67 -17.29 6.19 7.07
N GLY A 68 -17.67 4.91 6.94
CA GLY A 68 -18.82 4.47 6.16
C GLY A 68 -18.54 4.20 4.67
N TYR A 69 -17.28 4.22 4.24
CA TYR A 69 -16.94 3.88 2.85
C TYR A 69 -17.05 2.37 2.60
N ALA A 70 -17.56 2.01 1.41
CA ALA A 70 -17.43 0.66 0.89
C ALA A 70 -15.98 0.43 0.42
N THR A 71 -15.32 -0.60 0.95
CA THR A 71 -13.92 -0.92 0.66
C THR A 71 -13.79 -2.24 -0.11
N GLY A 72 -12.98 -2.28 -1.17
CA GLY A 72 -12.70 -3.50 -1.93
C GLY A 72 -11.23 -3.57 -2.37
N GLN A 73 -10.70 -4.79 -2.46
CA GLN A 73 -9.38 -5.09 -3.00
C GLN A 73 -9.55 -6.06 -4.18
N PHE A 74 -8.92 -5.74 -5.31
CA PHE A 74 -9.00 -6.53 -6.54
C PHE A 74 -7.60 -6.85 -7.04
N GLY A 75 -7.39 -8.11 -7.44
CA GLY A 75 -6.10 -8.64 -7.90
C GLY A 75 -5.37 -9.45 -6.85
#